data_AF-A0A328UEI7-F1
#
_entry.id   AF-A0A328UEI7-F1
#
_cell.length_a   1.000
_cell.length_b   1.000
_cell.length_c   1.000
_cell.angle_alpha   90.00
_cell.angle_beta   90.00
_cell.angle_gamma   90.00
#
_symmetry.space_group_name_H-M   'P 1'
#
loop_
_entity.id
_entity.type
_entity.pdbx_description
1 polymer ?
#
loop_
_entity_poly.entity_id
_entity_poly.type
_entity_poly.pdbx_seq_one_letter_code
_entity_poly.pdbx_strand_id
1 'polypeptide(L)'
;MFADIFKGIFDTDMTSVITPSDFLLCVGSALIIGLILAGFYMYRTRYTKSFVATLALLPAVVCVVIMMVNGNVGTGVAVAGAFSLVRFRSVPGSAKEIGAIFLAMGTGLIVGMGYLGYAFLCAVVLGFFSALYSRLDFGSRKQNNRYKTLHITIPEDLDYSDVFDPILKKYTSEYELTTVKTTNMGSLFRLTYNLKLNNGGKEKEMIDKLRCRNGNLEITISNQETAIAEL
;
A
#
# COMPACT_ATOMS: atom_id res chain seq x y z
N MET A 1 -37.89 -7.98 -14.19
CA MET A 1 -36.94 -7.16 -14.97
C MET A 1 -35.70 -6.74 -14.18
N PHE A 2 -35.79 -6.11 -12.99
CA PHE A 2 -34.59 -5.93 -12.13
C PHE A 2 -34.20 -7.18 -11.33
N ALA A 3 -35.14 -8.09 -11.07
CA ALA A 3 -34.89 -9.33 -10.32
C ALA A 3 -34.00 -10.34 -11.08
N ASP A 4 -34.00 -10.30 -12.42
CA ASP A 4 -33.24 -11.25 -13.25
C ASP A 4 -31.74 -10.93 -13.29
N ILE A 5 -31.34 -9.70 -12.97
CA ILE A 5 -29.93 -9.27 -12.88
C ILE A 5 -29.28 -9.81 -11.58
N PHE A 6 -30.09 -10.13 -10.56
CA PHE A 6 -29.64 -10.66 -9.28
C PHE A 6 -29.72 -12.19 -9.18
N LYS A 7 -30.32 -12.88 -10.16
CA LYS A 7 -30.24 -14.34 -10.22
C LYS A 7 -28.85 -14.76 -10.69
N GLY A 8 -28.21 -15.65 -9.95
CA GLY A 8 -26.96 -16.26 -10.39
C GLY A 8 -27.19 -17.01 -11.69
N ILE A 9 -26.28 -16.85 -12.66
CA ILE A 9 -26.37 -17.56 -13.95
C ILE A 9 -26.40 -19.08 -13.77
N PHE A 10 -25.91 -19.59 -12.63
CA PHE A 10 -25.88 -21.02 -12.28
C PHE A 10 -27.04 -21.49 -11.39
N ASP A 11 -28.02 -20.65 -11.10
CA ASP A 11 -29.11 -20.97 -10.15
C ASP A 11 -30.31 -21.69 -10.83
N THR A 12 -30.19 -22.01 -12.13
CA THR A 12 -31.22 -22.76 -12.86
C THR A 12 -30.56 -23.91 -13.61
N ASP A 13 -30.70 -25.08 -13.01
CA ASP A 13 -30.40 -26.41 -13.53
C ASP A 13 -28.92 -26.79 -13.73
N MET A 14 -28.64 -28.05 -13.43
CA MET A 14 -27.38 -28.74 -13.58
C MET A 14 -26.88 -28.71 -15.04
N THR A 15 -26.37 -27.58 -15.53
CA THR A 15 -25.62 -27.53 -16.78
C THR A 15 -24.17 -27.87 -16.47
N SER A 16 -23.86 -29.16 -16.55
CA SER A 16 -22.53 -29.77 -16.38
C SER A 16 -21.48 -29.34 -17.39
N VAL A 17 -21.81 -28.39 -18.29
CA VAL A 17 -20.90 -27.86 -19.29
C VAL A 17 -21.08 -26.34 -19.35
N ILE A 18 -20.06 -25.62 -18.93
CA ILE A 18 -20.02 -24.16 -19.04
C ILE A 18 -19.93 -23.81 -20.52
N THR A 19 -20.94 -23.11 -21.04
CA THR A 19 -20.93 -22.66 -22.43
C THR A 19 -19.77 -21.67 -22.64
N PRO A 20 -18.98 -21.77 -23.72
CA PRO A 20 -17.89 -20.82 -24.00
C PRO A 20 -18.32 -19.35 -24.02
N SER A 21 -19.60 -19.09 -24.35
CA SER A 21 -20.21 -17.75 -24.30
C SER A 21 -20.34 -17.21 -22.87
N ASP A 22 -20.77 -18.06 -21.92
CA ASP A 22 -20.96 -17.67 -20.52
C ASP A 22 -19.60 -17.44 -19.85
N PHE A 23 -18.60 -18.24 -20.22
CA PHE A 23 -17.22 -18.01 -19.81
C PHE A 23 -16.69 -16.65 -20.27
N LEU A 24 -16.85 -16.32 -21.55
CA LEU A 24 -16.42 -15.03 -22.10
C LEU A 24 -17.15 -13.84 -21.43
N LEU A 25 -18.43 -14.00 -21.12
CA LEU A 25 -19.23 -12.99 -20.41
C LEU A 25 -18.76 -12.80 -18.96
N CYS A 26 -18.48 -13.88 -18.23
CA CYS A 26 -17.93 -13.82 -16.87
C CYS A 26 -16.53 -13.21 -16.83
N VAL A 27 -15.63 -13.62 -17.74
CA VAL A 27 -14.28 -13.04 -17.82
C VAL A 27 -14.32 -11.57 -18.24
N GLY A 28 -15.16 -11.21 -19.22
CA GLY A 28 -15.33 -9.84 -19.66
C GLY A 28 -15.88 -8.93 -18.55
N SER A 29 -16.89 -9.39 -17.82
CA SER A 29 -17.45 -8.65 -16.67
C SER A 29 -16.46 -8.54 -15.50
N ALA A 30 -15.69 -9.59 -15.19
CA ALA A 30 -14.61 -9.53 -14.20
C ALA A 30 -13.55 -8.48 -14.57
N LEU A 31 -13.21 -8.36 -15.87
CA LEU A 31 -12.25 -7.39 -16.37
C LEU A 31 -12.80 -5.95 -16.27
N ILE A 32 -14.07 -5.74 -16.61
CA ILE A 32 -14.75 -4.44 -16.43
C ILE A 32 -14.77 -4.05 -14.95
N ILE A 33 -15.10 -4.98 -14.06
CA ILE A 33 -15.08 -4.75 -12.60
C ILE A 33 -13.66 -4.42 -12.12
N GLY A 34 -12.64 -5.13 -12.61
CA GLY A 34 -11.25 -4.84 -12.33
C GLY A 34 -10.82 -3.44 -12.78
N LEU A 35 -11.28 -2.99 -13.95
CA LEU A 35 -11.04 -1.62 -14.43
C LEU A 35 -11.74 -0.57 -13.57
N ILE A 36 -12.96 -0.84 -13.10
CA ILE A 36 -13.69 0.06 -12.19
C ILE A 36 -12.92 0.21 -10.86
N LEU A 37 -12.47 -0.91 -10.29
CA LEU A 37 -11.68 -0.91 -9.05
C LEU A 37 -10.33 -0.22 -9.24
N ALA A 38 -9.66 -0.46 -10.37
CA ALA A 38 -8.44 0.24 -10.74
C ALA A 38 -8.66 1.76 -10.88
N GLY A 39 -9.79 2.18 -11.45
CA GLY A 39 -10.18 3.59 -11.54
C GLY A 39 -10.41 4.23 -10.16
N PHE A 40 -11.13 3.55 -9.26
CA PHE A 40 -11.30 4.00 -7.88
C PHE A 40 -9.97 4.08 -7.12
N TYR A 41 -9.05 3.14 -7.37
CA TYR A 41 -7.72 3.14 -6.75
C TYR A 41 -6.82 4.28 -7.29
N MET A 42 -6.86 4.52 -8.61
CA MET A 42 -6.15 5.61 -9.29
C MET A 42 -6.62 6.98 -8.80
N TYR A 43 -7.87 7.08 -8.33
CA TYR A 43 -8.41 8.31 -7.77
C TYR A 43 -7.68 8.69 -6.48
N ARG A 44 -6.70 9.60 -6.62
CA ARG A 44 -5.98 10.34 -5.56
C ARG A 44 -4.86 9.58 -4.81
N THR A 45 -4.59 8.33 -5.14
CA THR A 45 -3.45 7.57 -4.57
C THR A 45 -2.19 7.77 -5.42
N ARG A 46 -0.99 7.80 -4.81
CA ARG A 46 0.24 7.60 -5.59
C ARG A 46 0.27 6.12 -5.99
N TYR A 47 0.24 5.85 -7.29
CA TYR A 47 0.20 4.48 -7.82
C TYR A 47 1.41 4.20 -8.70
N THR A 48 1.85 2.94 -8.72
CA THR A 48 2.77 2.45 -9.75
C THR A 48 1.94 1.90 -10.91
N LYS A 49 2.39 2.13 -12.16
CA LYS A 49 1.68 1.63 -13.35
C LYS A 49 1.51 0.11 -13.30
N SER A 50 2.53 -0.60 -12.82
CA SER A 50 2.52 -2.05 -12.68
C SER A 50 1.46 -2.54 -11.69
N PHE A 51 1.27 -1.85 -10.55
CA PHE A 51 0.26 -2.24 -9.56
C PHE A 51 -1.18 -2.07 -10.07
N VAL A 52 -1.45 -0.98 -10.79
CA VAL A 52 -2.81 -0.76 -11.33
C VAL A 52 -3.14 -1.78 -12.42
N ALA A 53 -2.16 -2.13 -13.26
CA ALA A 53 -2.32 -3.16 -14.27
C ALA A 53 -2.58 -4.54 -13.64
N THR A 54 -1.85 -4.91 -12.59
CA THR A 54 -2.10 -6.18 -11.88
C THR A 54 -3.45 -6.17 -11.17
N LEU A 55 -3.83 -5.07 -10.51
CA LEU A 55 -5.11 -4.94 -9.83
C LEU A 55 -6.30 -5.10 -10.81
N ALA A 56 -6.18 -4.61 -12.04
CA ALA A 56 -7.22 -4.76 -13.06
C ALA A 56 -7.35 -6.19 -13.60
N LEU A 57 -6.23 -6.92 -13.71
CA LEU A 57 -6.21 -8.30 -14.19
C LEU A 57 -6.59 -9.32 -13.12
N LEU A 58 -6.37 -9.00 -11.85
CA LEU A 58 -6.51 -9.92 -10.73
C LEU A 58 -7.92 -10.52 -10.60
N PRO A 59 -9.03 -9.76 -10.70
CA PRO A 59 -10.38 -10.33 -10.65
C PRO A 59 -10.65 -11.33 -11.77
N ALA A 60 -10.12 -11.09 -12.98
CA ALA A 60 -10.28 -12.01 -14.11
C ALA A 60 -9.54 -13.33 -13.87
N VAL A 61 -8.32 -13.28 -13.33
CA VAL A 61 -7.56 -14.49 -12.96
C VAL A 61 -8.31 -15.30 -11.89
N VAL A 62 -8.80 -14.62 -10.83
CA VAL A 62 -9.57 -15.28 -9.77
C VAL A 62 -10.87 -15.88 -10.30
N CYS A 63 -11.57 -15.17 -11.20
CA CYS A 63 -12.78 -15.67 -11.83
C CYS A 63 -12.53 -16.98 -12.59
N VAL A 64 -11.47 -17.04 -13.42
CA VAL A 64 -11.12 -18.26 -14.18
C VAL A 64 -10.80 -19.42 -13.23
N VAL A 65 -10.02 -19.15 -12.19
CA VAL A 65 -9.65 -20.15 -11.18
C VAL A 65 -10.89 -20.73 -10.49
N ILE A 66 -11.79 -19.88 -10.00
CA ILE A 66 -13.00 -20.33 -9.28
C ILE A 66 -13.92 -21.10 -10.22
N MET A 67 -14.02 -20.67 -11.48
CA MET A 67 -14.84 -21.36 -12.47
C MET A 67 -14.30 -22.76 -12.81
N MET A 68 -12.97 -22.95 -12.85
CA MET A 68 -12.35 -24.27 -13.03
C MET A 68 -12.54 -25.22 -11.84
N VAL A 69 -12.76 -24.66 -10.64
CA VAL A 69 -12.98 -25.42 -9.40
C VAL A 69 -14.46 -25.76 -9.21
N ASN A 70 -15.36 -25.03 -9.87
CA ASN A 70 -16.79 -25.23 -9.76
C ASN A 70 -17.18 -26.64 -10.24
N GLY A 71 -17.60 -27.50 -9.29
CA GLY A 71 -17.92 -28.91 -9.54
C GLY A 71 -16.90 -29.93 -9.00
N ASN A 72 -15.71 -29.52 -8.54
CA ASN A 72 -14.74 -30.43 -7.91
C ASN A 72 -14.00 -29.76 -6.73
N VAL A 73 -14.44 -30.09 -5.52
CA VAL A 73 -13.88 -29.59 -4.25
C VAL A 73 -12.38 -29.90 -4.13
N GLY A 74 -11.93 -31.04 -4.67
CA GLY A 74 -10.51 -31.43 -4.68
C GLY A 74 -9.63 -30.48 -5.50
N THR A 75 -10.14 -30.00 -6.63
CA THR A 75 -9.42 -29.03 -7.47
C THR A 75 -9.29 -27.67 -6.76
N GLY A 76 -10.30 -27.28 -5.97
CA GLY A 76 -10.27 -26.06 -5.18
C GLY A 76 -9.20 -26.08 -4.10
N VAL A 77 -9.12 -27.19 -3.37
CA VAL A 77 -8.06 -27.40 -2.37
C VAL A 77 -6.68 -27.44 -3.02
N ALA A 78 -6.54 -28.06 -4.20
CA ALA A 78 -5.29 -28.10 -4.94
C ALA A 78 -4.82 -26.70 -5.38
N VAL A 79 -5.74 -25.84 -5.85
CA VAL A 79 -5.41 -24.46 -6.23
C VAL A 79 -5.05 -23.62 -5.00
N ALA A 80 -5.79 -23.73 -3.89
CA ALA A 80 -5.43 -23.05 -2.64
C ALA A 80 -4.04 -23.50 -2.12
N GLY A 81 -3.74 -24.79 -2.22
CA GLY A 81 -2.42 -25.36 -1.94
C GLY A 81 -1.32 -24.81 -2.84
N ALA A 82 -1.56 -24.75 -4.16
CA ALA A 82 -0.64 -24.17 -5.14
C ALA A 82 -0.35 -22.69 -4.87
N PHE A 83 -1.36 -21.88 -4.55
CA PHE A 83 -1.17 -20.47 -4.16
C PHE A 83 -0.38 -20.33 -2.86
N SER A 84 -0.57 -21.23 -1.88
CA SER A 84 0.19 -21.21 -0.63
C SER A 84 1.69 -21.53 -0.82
N LEU A 85 2.05 -22.22 -1.91
CA LEU A 85 3.44 -22.50 -2.29
C LEU A 85 4.11 -21.32 -3.01
N VAL A 86 3.33 -20.39 -3.59
CA VAL A 86 3.87 -19.19 -4.24
C VAL A 86 4.34 -18.20 -3.17
N ARG A 87 5.65 -18.22 -2.88
CA ARG A 87 6.28 -17.25 -1.99
C ARG A 87 6.53 -15.95 -2.73
N PHE A 88 5.71 -14.93 -2.46
CA PHE A 88 6.03 -13.56 -2.86
C PHE A 88 7.18 -13.05 -2.01
N ARG A 89 8.39 -13.00 -2.58
CA ARG A 89 9.60 -12.43 -1.95
C ARG A 89 9.61 -10.89 -1.98
N SER A 90 8.46 -10.27 -2.22
CA SER A 90 8.33 -8.81 -2.33
C SER A 90 7.87 -8.24 -0.99
N VAL A 91 8.39 -7.05 -0.65
CA VAL A 91 7.93 -6.29 0.51
C VAL A 91 6.41 -6.15 0.41
N PRO A 92 5.64 -6.48 1.46
CA PRO A 92 4.20 -6.29 1.43
C PRO A 92 3.90 -4.81 1.11
N GLY A 93 3.06 -4.58 0.11
CA GLY A 93 2.64 -3.23 -0.28
C GLY A 93 1.98 -2.49 0.88
N SER A 94 1.68 -1.21 0.69
CA SER A 94 0.97 -0.41 1.69
C SER A 94 -0.32 -1.11 2.15
N ALA A 95 -0.75 -0.92 3.40
CA ALA A 95 -2.01 -1.48 3.90
C ALA A 95 -3.21 -1.17 2.98
N LYS A 96 -3.19 -0.01 2.31
CA LYS A 96 -4.18 0.38 1.30
C LYS A 96 -4.10 -0.47 0.03
N GLU A 97 -2.89 -0.79 -0.44
CA GLU A 97 -2.64 -1.66 -1.59
C GLU A 97 -3.13 -3.09 -1.31
N ILE A 98 -2.82 -3.60 -0.12
CA ILE A 98 -3.29 -4.92 0.33
C ILE A 98 -4.82 -4.96 0.38
N GLY A 99 -5.45 -3.95 0.99
CA GLY A 99 -6.91 -3.84 1.03
C GLY A 99 -7.55 -3.81 -0.36
N ALA A 100 -6.95 -3.09 -1.31
CA ALA A 100 -7.43 -3.04 -2.69
C ALA A 100 -7.32 -4.41 -3.39
N ILE A 101 -6.22 -5.15 -3.17
CA ILE A 101 -6.03 -6.51 -3.70
C ILE A 101 -7.11 -7.46 -3.15
N PHE A 102 -7.42 -7.41 -1.84
CA PHE A 102 -8.48 -8.23 -1.25
C PHE A 102 -9.86 -7.92 -1.83
N LEU A 103 -10.16 -6.65 -2.05
CA LEU A 103 -11.41 -6.22 -2.67
C LEU A 103 -11.51 -6.78 -4.11
N ALA A 104 -10.44 -6.66 -4.90
CA ALA A 104 -10.35 -7.21 -6.24
C ALA A 104 -10.54 -8.75 -6.25
N MET A 105 -9.87 -9.47 -5.35
CA MET A 105 -10.05 -10.92 -5.19
C MET A 105 -11.49 -11.29 -4.84
N GLY A 106 -12.09 -10.60 -3.86
CA GLY A 106 -13.46 -10.86 -3.43
C GLY A 106 -14.47 -10.67 -4.56
N THR A 107 -14.33 -9.60 -5.35
CA THR A 107 -15.20 -9.38 -6.51
C THR A 107 -15.00 -10.45 -7.59
N GLY A 108 -13.75 -10.86 -7.88
CA GLY A 108 -13.47 -11.94 -8.83
C GLY A 108 -14.06 -13.29 -8.41
N LEU A 109 -14.12 -13.57 -7.10
CA LEU A 109 -14.74 -14.78 -6.57
C LEU A 109 -16.26 -14.79 -6.76
N ILE A 110 -16.93 -13.66 -6.54
CA ILE A 110 -18.38 -13.52 -6.76
C ILE A 110 -18.73 -13.67 -8.25
N VAL A 111 -17.91 -13.10 -9.15
CA VAL A 111 -18.07 -13.29 -10.60
C VAL A 111 -17.83 -14.76 -11.00
N GLY A 112 -16.80 -15.40 -10.45
CA GLY A 112 -16.50 -16.81 -10.71
C GLY A 112 -17.60 -17.78 -10.22
N MET A 113 -18.37 -17.38 -9.21
CA MET A 113 -19.57 -18.09 -8.75
C MET A 113 -20.83 -17.78 -9.59
N GLY A 114 -20.74 -16.92 -10.61
CA GLY A 114 -21.82 -16.58 -11.55
C GLY A 114 -22.82 -15.53 -11.04
N TYR A 115 -22.53 -14.87 -9.92
CA TYR A 115 -23.36 -13.80 -9.38
C TYR A 115 -22.93 -12.42 -9.91
N LEU A 116 -23.10 -12.19 -11.21
CA LEU A 116 -22.63 -10.99 -11.90
C LEU A 116 -23.19 -9.68 -11.30
N GLY A 117 -24.49 -9.63 -11.00
CA GLY A 117 -25.14 -8.45 -10.43
C GLY A 117 -24.60 -8.08 -9.04
N TYR A 118 -24.38 -9.09 -8.18
CA TYR A 118 -23.80 -8.88 -6.85
C TYR A 118 -22.34 -8.46 -6.93
N ALA A 119 -21.57 -9.00 -7.88
CA ALA A 119 -20.18 -8.62 -8.07
C ALA A 119 -20.05 -7.13 -8.44
N PHE A 120 -20.90 -6.65 -9.35
CA PHE A 120 -20.91 -5.24 -9.75
C PHE A 120 -21.32 -4.33 -8.59
N LEU A 121 -22.37 -4.70 -7.85
CA LEU A 121 -22.84 -3.95 -6.68
C LEU A 121 -21.76 -3.87 -5.60
N CYS A 122 -21.14 -5.01 -5.25
CA CYS A 122 -20.02 -5.06 -4.30
C CYS A 122 -18.83 -4.22 -4.77
N ALA A 123 -18.46 -4.30 -6.05
CA ALA A 123 -17.36 -3.52 -6.60
C ALA A 123 -17.62 -2.01 -6.51
N VAL A 124 -18.85 -1.56 -6.82
CA VAL A 124 -19.23 -0.15 -6.75
C VAL A 124 -19.31 0.31 -5.30
N VAL A 125 -19.97 -0.43 -4.41
CA VAL A 125 -20.14 -0.03 -3.00
C VAL A 125 -18.79 -0.02 -2.28
N LEU A 126 -18.04 -1.12 -2.32
CA LEU A 126 -16.74 -1.21 -1.63
C LEU A 126 -15.68 -0.32 -2.31
N GLY A 127 -15.71 -0.20 -3.64
CA GLY A 127 -14.85 0.73 -4.37
C GLY A 127 -15.13 2.19 -3.98
N PHE A 128 -16.41 2.56 -3.83
CA PHE A 128 -16.82 3.88 -3.35
C PHE A 128 -16.35 4.14 -1.93
N PHE A 129 -16.53 3.20 -0.99
CA PHE A 129 -16.03 3.37 0.38
C PHE A 129 -14.51 3.46 0.43
N SER A 130 -13.79 2.64 -0.34
CA SER A 130 -12.33 2.72 -0.45
C SER A 130 -11.87 4.09 -0.98
N ALA A 131 -12.54 4.62 -2.00
CA ALA A 131 -12.29 5.96 -2.52
C ALA A 131 -12.69 7.06 -1.53
N LEU A 132 -13.74 6.87 -0.75
CA LEU A 132 -14.18 7.81 0.29
C LEU A 132 -13.18 7.83 1.46
N TYR A 133 -12.68 6.68 1.90
CA TYR A 133 -11.58 6.60 2.87
C TYR A 133 -10.30 7.26 2.34
N SER A 134 -9.99 7.05 1.05
CA SER A 134 -8.92 7.76 0.34
C SER A 134 -9.15 9.29 0.28
N ARG A 135 -10.40 9.74 0.29
CA ARG A 135 -10.75 11.17 0.33
C ARG A 135 -10.65 11.76 1.74
N LEU A 136 -11.09 11.00 2.73
CA LEU A 136 -11.09 11.33 4.14
C LEU A 136 -9.69 11.23 4.77
N ASP A 137 -8.66 10.93 3.97
CA ASP A 137 -7.23 10.92 4.27
C ASP A 137 -6.95 11.61 5.61
N PHE A 138 -6.97 10.78 6.65
CA PHE A 138 -6.95 11.17 8.05
C PHE A 138 -5.66 11.96 8.29
N GLY A 139 -5.73 13.30 8.17
CA GLY A 139 -4.69 14.26 8.53
C GLY A 139 -3.31 14.14 7.85
N SER A 140 -3.04 13.08 7.08
CA SER A 140 -1.67 12.61 6.88
C SER A 140 -0.93 13.35 5.78
N ARG A 141 -1.62 13.92 4.78
CA ARG A 141 -0.94 14.68 3.71
C ARG A 141 -0.28 15.97 4.19
N LYS A 142 -0.78 16.56 5.30
CA LYS A 142 -0.17 17.75 5.93
C LYS A 142 0.80 17.38 7.06
N GLN A 143 0.62 16.20 7.68
CA GLN A 143 1.50 15.69 8.73
C GLN A 143 2.77 15.02 8.18
N ASN A 144 2.71 14.29 7.06
CA ASN A 144 3.86 13.58 6.50
C ASN A 144 4.96 14.50 5.95
N ASN A 145 4.63 15.73 5.57
CA ASN A 145 5.66 16.74 5.23
C ASN A 145 6.29 17.38 6.49
N ARG A 146 5.66 17.22 7.65
CA ARG A 146 6.21 17.68 8.93
C ARG A 146 7.12 16.62 9.53
N TYR A 147 6.81 15.34 9.36
CA TYR A 147 7.68 14.28 9.81
C TYR A 147 8.87 14.07 8.86
N LYS A 148 10.08 14.25 9.38
CA LYS A 148 11.32 14.04 8.65
C LYS A 148 12.30 13.24 9.49
N THR A 149 13.14 12.47 8.82
CA THR A 149 14.26 11.78 9.44
C THR A 149 15.53 12.56 9.12
N LEU A 150 16.28 12.93 10.14
CA LEU A 150 17.53 13.69 10.06
C LEU A 150 18.68 12.79 10.48
N HIS A 151 19.61 12.58 9.56
CA HIS A 151 20.88 11.93 9.84
C HIS A 151 21.97 12.98 10.00
N ILE A 152 22.66 12.97 11.13
CA ILE A 152 23.80 13.84 11.43
C ILE A 152 25.01 12.95 11.71
N THR A 153 26.12 13.18 11.02
CA THR A 153 27.40 12.52 11.33
C THR A 153 28.26 13.48 12.14
N ILE A 154 28.56 13.17 13.40
CA ILE A 154 29.38 13.96 14.33
C ILE A 154 30.75 13.30 14.55
N PRO A 155 31.80 14.06 14.91
CA PRO A 155 33.05 13.47 15.37
C PRO A 155 32.91 12.94 16.80
N GLU A 156 33.74 11.95 17.16
CA GLU A 156 33.75 11.33 18.51
C GLU A 156 34.01 12.34 19.64
N ASP A 157 34.80 13.39 19.37
CA ASP A 157 35.10 14.46 20.33
C ASP A 157 33.93 15.42 20.62
N LEU A 158 32.80 15.31 19.90
CA LEU A 158 31.64 16.18 20.09
C LEU A 158 30.59 15.50 20.97
N ASP A 159 30.41 16.00 22.19
CA ASP A 159 29.33 15.55 23.06
C ASP A 159 27.97 15.97 22.47
N TYR A 160 27.19 14.99 22.05
CA TYR A 160 25.96 15.21 21.29
C TYR A 160 24.73 15.38 22.15
N SER A 161 24.86 15.17 23.46
CA SER A 161 23.74 15.13 24.40
C SER A 161 23.01 16.48 24.56
N ASP A 162 23.72 17.61 24.37
CA ASP A 162 23.16 18.96 24.58
C ASP A 162 23.38 19.95 23.43
N VAL A 163 24.28 19.63 22.49
CA VAL A 163 24.72 20.59 21.45
C VAL A 163 23.61 20.86 20.42
N PHE A 164 22.73 19.88 20.19
CA PHE A 164 21.70 19.95 19.16
C PHE A 164 20.32 20.34 19.70
N ASP A 165 20.04 20.10 20.98
CA ASP A 165 18.79 20.46 21.67
C ASP A 165 18.28 21.88 21.45
N PRO A 166 19.09 22.95 21.61
CA PRO A 166 18.60 24.32 21.44
C PRO A 166 18.23 24.64 19.98
N ILE A 167 18.86 23.96 19.01
CA ILE A 167 18.56 24.12 17.59
C ILE A 167 17.29 23.33 17.27
N LEU A 168 17.22 22.06 17.67
CA LEU A 168 16.09 21.19 17.43
C LEU A 168 14.81 21.79 18.04
N LYS A 169 14.83 22.18 19.31
CA LYS A 169 13.68 22.79 20.02
C LYS A 169 13.14 24.08 19.37
N LYS A 170 13.96 24.80 18.58
CA LYS A 170 13.55 26.02 17.87
C LYS A 170 12.88 25.74 16.53
N TYR A 171 13.27 24.67 15.84
CA TYR A 171 12.82 24.36 14.48
C TYR A 171 11.84 23.18 14.40
N THR A 172 11.79 22.33 15.43
CA THR A 172 10.93 21.15 15.52
C THR A 172 9.93 21.28 16.67
N SER A 173 8.75 20.71 16.49
CA SER A 173 7.71 20.58 17.53
C SER A 173 7.94 19.34 18.39
N GLU A 174 8.44 18.27 17.77
CA GLU A 174 8.83 17.01 18.41
C GLU A 174 10.17 16.58 17.78
N TYR A 175 11.10 16.07 18.60
CA TYR A 175 12.33 15.44 18.14
C TYR A 175 12.61 14.23 19.03
N GLU A 176 12.97 13.12 18.41
CA GLU A 176 13.30 11.87 19.09
C GLU A 176 14.55 11.27 18.44
N LEU A 177 15.54 10.91 19.26
CA LEU A 177 16.72 10.20 18.79
C LEU A 177 16.37 8.71 18.68
N THR A 178 16.34 8.19 17.45
CA THR A 178 15.94 6.80 17.19
C THR A 178 17.13 5.85 17.11
N THR A 179 18.28 6.32 16.61
CA THR A 179 19.45 5.44 16.43
C THR A 179 20.76 6.21 16.58
N VAL A 180 21.72 5.59 17.24
CA VAL A 180 23.11 6.02 17.31
C VAL A 180 23.97 4.90 16.75
N LYS A 181 24.77 5.17 15.72
CA LYS A 181 25.64 4.19 15.10
C LYS A 181 27.05 4.75 14.92
N THR A 182 28.06 4.00 15.33
CA THR A 182 29.44 4.38 15.08
C THR A 182 29.86 4.04 13.64
N THR A 183 30.62 4.93 13.01
CA THR A 183 31.07 4.88 11.62
C THR A 183 32.58 5.20 11.56
N ASN A 184 33.27 4.81 10.48
CA ASN A 184 34.73 4.97 10.33
C ASN A 184 35.54 4.45 11.53
N MET A 185 35.41 3.15 11.82
CA MET A 185 36.21 2.45 12.84
C MET A 185 36.16 3.06 14.25
N GLY A 186 35.07 3.74 14.63
CA GLY A 186 34.94 4.34 15.96
C GLY A 186 34.92 5.86 15.95
N SER A 187 35.55 6.48 14.96
CA SER A 187 35.89 7.90 14.97
C SER A 187 34.72 8.88 14.73
N LEU A 188 33.60 8.40 14.18
CA LEU A 188 32.43 9.21 13.87
C LEU A 188 31.15 8.55 14.40
N PHE A 189 30.24 9.32 14.98
CA PHE A 189 28.89 8.85 15.28
C PHE A 189 27.90 9.34 14.24
N ARG A 190 27.02 8.46 13.79
CA ARG A 190 25.87 8.77 12.96
C ARG A 190 24.62 8.70 13.82
N LEU A 191 24.01 9.85 14.03
CA LEU A 191 22.77 10.03 14.79
C LEU A 191 21.60 10.08 13.81
N THR A 192 20.53 9.35 14.11
CA THR A 192 19.27 9.38 13.37
C THR A 192 18.18 9.94 14.27
N TYR A 193 17.65 11.10 13.91
CA TYR A 193 16.56 11.76 14.60
C TYR A 193 15.27 11.70 13.79
N ASN A 194 14.17 11.35 14.44
CA ASN A 194 12.83 11.56 13.91
C ASN A 194 12.31 12.92 14.40
N LEU A 195 11.95 13.78 13.47
CA LEU A 195 11.60 15.17 13.73
C LEU A 195 10.21 15.47 13.21
N LYS A 196 9.48 16.34 13.91
CA LYS A 196 8.27 16.99 13.41
C LYS A 196 8.54 18.48 13.21
N LEU A 197 8.71 18.92 11.97
CA LEU A 197 8.96 20.31 11.63
C LEU A 197 7.73 21.18 11.90
N ASN A 198 7.97 22.34 12.53
CA ASN A 198 6.91 23.31 12.82
C ASN A 198 6.46 24.05 11.54
N ASN A 199 7.38 24.26 10.57
CA ASN A 199 7.08 24.94 9.31
C ASN A 199 8.03 24.50 8.18
N GLY A 200 7.48 23.99 7.07
CA GLY A 200 8.23 23.37 5.95
C GLY A 200 9.03 24.33 5.05
N GLY A 201 9.45 25.48 5.58
CA GLY A 201 10.18 26.52 4.84
C GLY A 201 11.50 26.95 5.49
N LYS A 202 11.86 26.43 6.67
CA LYS A 202 13.11 26.77 7.40
C LYS A 202 14.12 25.63 7.46
N GLU A 203 13.94 24.59 6.63
CA GLU A 203 14.82 23.42 6.60
C GLU A 203 16.26 23.79 6.28
N LYS A 204 16.47 24.69 5.31
CA LYS A 204 17.80 25.17 4.94
C LYS A 204 18.50 25.91 6.08
N GLU A 205 17.78 26.79 6.77
CA GLU A 205 18.33 27.55 7.90
C GLU A 205 18.69 26.64 9.09
N MET A 206 17.88 25.60 9.32
CA MET A 206 18.18 24.57 10.32
C MET A 206 19.43 23.78 9.94
N ILE A 207 19.55 23.31 8.69
CA ILE A 207 20.73 22.60 8.20
C ILE A 207 21.98 23.46 8.34
N ASP A 208 21.95 24.73 7.93
CA ASP A 208 23.11 25.61 8.02
C ASP A 208 23.58 25.80 9.48
N LYS A 209 22.65 25.92 10.44
CA LYS A 209 22.99 26.00 11.87
C LYS A 209 23.54 24.69 12.43
N LEU A 210 23.03 23.55 11.97
CA LEU A 210 23.57 22.24 12.34
C LEU A 210 24.97 22.04 11.77
N ARG A 211 25.23 22.47 10.52
CA ARG A 211 26.55 22.41 9.88
C ARG A 211 27.61 23.20 10.65
N CYS A 212 27.27 24.36 11.18
CA CYS A 212 28.17 25.15 12.03
C CYS A 212 28.57 24.43 13.33
N ARG A 213 27.72 23.57 13.88
CA ARG A 213 27.99 22.81 15.11
C ARG A 213 28.66 21.47 14.85
N ASN A 214 28.35 20.86 13.71
CA ASN A 214 28.80 19.53 13.32
C ASN A 214 30.19 19.50 12.65
N GLY A 215 30.96 20.58 12.71
CA GLY A 215 32.24 20.68 11.98
C GLY A 215 32.10 20.56 10.46
N ASN A 216 30.92 20.90 9.90
CA ASN A 216 30.58 20.76 8.48
C ASN A 216 30.63 19.31 7.94
N LEU A 217 30.47 18.30 8.80
CA LEU A 217 30.26 16.92 8.40
C LEU A 217 28.87 16.73 7.78
N GLU A 218 28.68 15.59 7.09
CA GLU A 218 27.48 15.29 6.30
C GLU A 218 26.19 15.30 7.14
N ILE A 219 25.16 15.97 6.61
CA ILE A 219 23.82 16.06 7.18
C ILE A 219 22.81 15.74 6.08
N THR A 220 21.95 14.76 6.35
CA THR A 220 20.94 14.30 5.38
C THR A 220 19.56 14.39 6.00
N ILE A 221 18.63 15.06 5.32
CA ILE A 221 17.22 15.10 5.69
C ILE A 221 16.42 14.33 4.64
N SER A 222 15.76 13.26 5.06
CA SER A 222 14.79 12.53 4.27
C SER A 222 13.38 12.77 4.81
N ASN A 223 12.35 12.59 3.95
CA ASN A 223 10.99 12.42 4.47
C ASN A 223 11.00 11.24 5.43
N GLN A 224 10.18 11.29 6.49
CA GLN A 224 10.22 10.27 7.54
C GLN A 224 10.26 8.88 6.93
N GLU A 225 11.42 8.25 7.04
CA GLU A 225 11.54 6.84 6.74
C GLU A 225 10.87 6.19 7.94
N THR A 226 9.62 5.76 7.76
CA THR A 226 9.06 4.78 8.69
C THR A 226 10.01 3.61 8.56
N ALA A 227 10.90 3.49 9.54
CA ALA A 227 11.83 2.39 9.62
C ALA A 227 10.97 1.14 9.78
N ILE A 228 10.59 0.54 8.64
CA ILE A 228 10.28 -0.88 8.56
C ILE A 228 11.65 -1.55 8.59
N ALA A 229 12.30 -1.42 9.74
CA ALA A 229 13.47 -2.18 10.11
C ALA A 229 12.99 -3.08 11.24
N GLU A 230 12.30 -4.15 10.87
CA GLU A 230 12.38 -5.45 11.55
C GLU A 230 12.01 -6.53 10.52
N LEU A 231 13.04 -7.20 10.02
CA LEU A 231 13.09 -8.62 9.69
C LEU A 231 14.56 -9.03 9.47
#